data_AF-A0AA35CNE0-F1
#
_entry.id   AF-A0AA35CNE0-F1
#
_cell.length_a   1.000
_cell.length_b   1.000
_cell.length_c   1.000
_cell.angle_alpha   90.00
_cell.angle_beta   90.00
_cell.angle_gamma   90.00
#
_symmetry.space_group_name_H-M   'P 1'
#
loop_
_entity.id
_entity.type
_entity.pdbx_description
1 polymer ?
#
loop_
_entity_poly.entity_id
_entity_poly.type
_entity_poly.pdbx_seq_one_letter_code
_entity_poly.pdbx_strand_id
1 'polypeptide(L)'
;MHRVRYARRCPFRENFAGGSEARRLGYDAARVFLRTVQAGEGTGLLVVEYGNRERLGRAKTLFQEIRDPRLSLVDALSFAIMRELGLRRCFAFDDHFPQAGFEPVA
;
A
#
# COMPACT_ATOMS: atom_id res chain seq x y z
N MET A 1 1.00 15.43 17.70
CA MET A 1 1.90 14.99 16.61
C MET A 1 1.33 13.70 16.03
N HIS A 2 0.56 13.78 14.93
CA HIS A 2 -0.11 12.61 14.35
C HIS A 2 0.89 11.82 13.51
N ARG A 3 1.35 10.66 14.02
CA ARG A 3 2.18 9.73 13.25
C ARG A 3 1.31 9.01 12.23
N VAL A 4 1.48 9.32 10.95
CA VAL A 4 0.78 8.64 9.86
C VAL A 4 1.56 7.36 9.55
N ARG A 5 0.97 6.20 9.84
CA ARG A 5 1.53 4.89 9.46
C ARG A 5 0.95 4.52 8.10
N TYR A 6 1.83 4.37 7.12
CA TYR A 6 1.45 4.17 5.72
C TYR A 6 1.66 2.71 5.32
N ALA A 7 0.58 2.02 4.94
CA ALA A 7 0.63 0.70 4.33
C ALA A 7 0.27 0.87 2.83
N ARG A 8 1.17 0.47 1.93
CA ARG A 8 1.12 0.82 0.50
C ARG A 8 -0.01 0.13 -0.29
N ARG A 9 -0.63 0.90 -1.19
CA ARG A 9 -0.75 0.59 -2.64
C ARG A 9 -0.12 1.78 -3.39
N CYS A 10 0.78 1.52 -4.34
CA CYS A 10 1.23 2.58 -5.25
C CYS A 10 0.05 2.93 -6.19
N PRO A 11 -0.40 4.19 -6.28
CA PRO A 11 -1.60 4.57 -7.04
C PRO A 11 -1.47 4.42 -8.57
N PHE A 12 -0.29 4.05 -9.09
CA PHE A 12 0.02 4.16 -10.52
C PHE A 12 -0.31 2.92 -11.37
N ARG A 13 -1.08 1.95 -10.85
CA ARG A 13 -1.30 0.67 -11.56
C ARG A 13 -2.62 0.51 -12.29
N GLU A 14 -3.57 1.44 -12.16
CA GLU A 14 -4.86 1.31 -12.84
C GLU A 14 -4.94 2.28 -14.02
N ASN A 15 -5.00 1.70 -15.23
CA ASN A 15 -5.29 2.36 -16.52
C ASN A 15 -4.13 3.04 -17.29
N PHE A 16 -3.02 2.34 -17.54
CA PHE A 16 -2.14 2.71 -18.65
C PHE A 16 -2.02 1.58 -19.68
N ALA A 17 -3.05 1.46 -20.51
CA ALA A 17 -2.93 0.85 -21.83
C ALA A 17 -2.38 1.92 -22.80
N GLY A 18 -1.08 1.89 -23.09
CA GLY A 18 -0.51 2.67 -24.21
C GLY A 18 0.94 3.14 -24.03
N GLY A 19 1.85 2.65 -24.88
CA GLY A 19 3.14 3.29 -25.18
C GLY A 19 4.29 3.12 -24.16
N SER A 20 5.52 3.14 -24.66
CA SER A 20 6.76 3.18 -23.87
C SER A 20 6.88 4.45 -23.00
N GLU A 21 6.15 5.52 -23.34
CA GLU A 21 6.13 6.80 -22.63
C GLU A 21 5.29 6.77 -21.34
N ALA A 22 4.12 6.10 -21.33
CA ALA A 22 3.33 5.93 -20.10
C ALA A 22 4.08 5.11 -19.05
N ARG A 23 4.89 4.12 -19.48
CA ARG A 23 5.79 3.38 -18.59
C ARG A 23 6.88 4.26 -17.99
N ARG A 24 7.43 5.21 -18.76
CA ARG A 24 8.43 6.17 -18.27
C ARG A 24 7.83 7.16 -17.28
N LEU A 25 6.66 7.73 -17.61
CA LEU A 25 5.92 8.62 -16.71
C LEU A 25 5.60 7.93 -15.37
N GLY A 26 5.15 6.67 -15.42
CA GLY A 26 4.93 5.87 -14.21
C GLY A 26 6.20 5.61 -13.40
N TYR A 27 7.34 5.39 -14.07
CA TYR A 27 8.64 5.18 -13.42
C TYR A 27 9.16 6.45 -12.74
N ASP A 28 9.10 7.60 -13.42
CA ASP A 28 9.56 8.87 -12.84
C ASP A 28 8.68 9.30 -11.67
N ALA A 29 7.36 9.14 -11.78
CA ALA A 29 6.44 9.37 -10.67
C ALA A 29 6.76 8.45 -9.47
N ALA A 30 7.04 7.17 -9.72
CA ALA A 30 7.44 6.22 -8.68
C ALA A 30 8.78 6.60 -8.01
N ARG A 31 9.75 7.14 -8.77
CA ARG A 31 11.03 7.64 -8.22
C ARG A 31 10.84 8.86 -7.34
N VAL A 32 10.02 9.82 -7.77
CA VAL A 32 9.70 11.01 -6.96
C VAL A 32 9.02 10.57 -5.67
N PHE A 33 8.01 9.72 -5.76
CA PHE A 33 7.32 9.17 -4.60
C PHE A 33 8.26 8.48 -3.61
N LEU A 34 9.18 7.63 -4.11
CA LEU A 34 10.16 6.96 -3.26
C LEU A 34 11.05 7.96 -2.50
N ARG A 35 11.54 9.01 -3.18
CA ARG A 35 12.33 10.06 -2.52
C ARG A 35 11.54 10.79 -1.44
N THR A 36 10.26 11.09 -1.68
CA THR A 36 9.39 11.72 -0.68
C THR A 36 9.20 10.83 0.54
N VAL A 37 9.00 9.52 0.35
CA VAL A 37 8.90 8.57 1.47
C VAL A 37 10.21 8.50 2.26
N GLN A 38 11.35 8.39 1.57
CA GLN A 38 12.68 8.35 2.22
C GLN A 38 12.98 9.62 3.03
N ALA A 39 12.66 10.79 2.49
CA ALA A 39 12.81 12.06 3.21
C ALA A 39 11.87 12.15 4.42
N GLY A 40 10.62 11.68 4.28
CA GLY A 40 9.66 11.62 5.38
C GLY A 40 10.06 10.64 6.48
N GLU A 41 10.67 9.50 6.12
CA GLU A 41 11.24 8.54 7.06
C GLU A 41 12.44 9.14 7.81
N GLY A 42 13.37 9.78 7.09
CA GLY A 42 14.56 10.42 7.68
C GLY A 42 14.24 11.57 8.64
N THR A 43 13.08 12.21 8.48
CA THR A 43 12.58 13.28 9.38
C THR A 43 11.68 12.76 10.50
N GLY A 44 11.34 11.47 10.51
CA GLY A 44 10.43 10.84 11.48
C GLY A 44 8.96 11.20 11.29
N LEU A 45 8.60 11.86 10.18
CA LEU A 45 7.21 12.17 9.82
C LEU A 45 6.47 10.90 9.38
N LEU A 46 7.17 9.99 8.72
CA LEU A 46 6.68 8.69 8.27
C LEU A 46 7.41 7.56 8.99
N VAL A 47 6.68 6.48 9.27
CA VAL A 47 7.26 5.20 9.71
C VAL A 47 7.01 4.20 8.60
N VAL A 48 8.09 3.58 8.10
CA VAL A 48 8.01 2.57 7.05
C VAL A 48 8.04 1.18 7.67
N GLU A 49 6.97 0.42 7.42
CA GLU A 49 6.85 -0.95 7.88
C GLU A 49 7.24 -1.91 6.77
N TYR A 50 8.16 -2.83 7.08
CA TYR A 50 8.67 -3.80 6.12
C TYR A 50 7.92 -5.13 6.23
N GLY A 51 7.70 -5.76 5.07
CA GLY A 51 7.20 -7.13 5.02
C GLY A 51 8.29 -8.09 5.47
N ASN A 52 7.98 -8.93 6.47
CA ASN A 52 8.83 -10.03 6.88
C ASN A 52 8.15 -11.38 6.54
N ARG A 53 8.83 -12.50 6.81
CA ARG A 53 8.32 -13.84 6.49
C ARG A 53 6.96 -14.13 7.15
N GLU A 54 6.79 -13.68 8.39
CA GLU A 54 5.59 -13.91 9.18
C GLU A 54 4.39 -13.12 8.63
N ARG A 55 4.60 -11.82 8.37
CA ARG A 55 3.63 -10.91 7.74
C ARG A 55 3.23 -11.41 6.36
N LEU A 56 4.19 -11.89 5.57
CA LEU A 56 3.92 -12.49 4.26
C LEU A 56 3.12 -13.80 4.38
N GLY A 57 3.39 -14.61 5.41
CA GLY A 57 2.59 -15.80 5.72
C GLY A 57 1.12 -15.44 5.97
N ARG A 58 0.87 -14.48 6.87
CA ARG A 58 -0.48 -13.95 7.13
C ARG A 58 -1.14 -13.39 5.87
N ALA A 59 -0.40 -12.63 5.07
CA ALA A 59 -0.89 -12.06 3.82
C ALA A 59 -1.36 -13.14 2.84
N LYS A 60 -0.61 -14.24 2.71
CA LYS A 60 -0.98 -15.36 1.84
C LYS A 60 -2.26 -16.05 2.30
N THR A 61 -2.42 -16.28 3.61
CA THR A 61 -3.64 -16.82 4.18
C THR A 61 -4.83 -15.91 3.86
N LEU A 62 -4.72 -14.61 4.14
CA LEU A 62 -5.76 -13.62 3.83
C LEU A 62 -6.11 -13.59 2.34
N PHE A 63 -5.09 -13.64 1.48
CA PHE A 63 -5.27 -13.63 0.03
C PHE A 63 -6.08 -14.86 -0.46
N GLN A 64 -5.83 -16.03 0.13
CA GLN A 64 -6.57 -17.26 -0.16
C GLN A 64 -7.99 -17.28 0.41
N GLU A 65 -8.24 -16.56 1.50
CA GLU A 65 -9.56 -16.43 2.14
C GLU A 65 -10.47 -15.46 1.38
N ILE A 66 -9.95 -14.29 0.96
CA ILE A 66 -10.74 -13.24 0.30
C ILE A 66 -11.19 -13.67 -1.10
N ARG A 67 -10.34 -14.40 -1.84
CA ARG A 67 -10.64 -14.94 -3.18
C ARG A 67 -11.16 -13.92 -4.20
N ASP A 68 -10.83 -12.64 -4.07
CA ASP A 68 -11.12 -11.62 -5.10
C ASP A 68 -9.97 -11.61 -6.13
N PRO A 69 -10.23 -11.87 -7.42
CA PRO A 69 -9.20 -11.86 -8.46
C PRO A 69 -8.60 -10.48 -8.75
N ARG A 70 -9.22 -9.39 -8.27
CA ARG A 70 -8.74 -8.01 -8.42
C ARG A 70 -7.87 -7.57 -7.25
N LEU A 71 -7.94 -8.28 -6.13
CA LEU A 71 -7.07 -8.03 -4.98
C LEU A 71 -5.64 -8.41 -5.36
N SER A 72 -4.65 -7.58 -4.98
CA SER A 72 -3.25 -7.95 -5.12
C SER A 72 -2.68 -8.55 -3.82
N LEU A 73 -1.64 -9.40 -3.94
CA LEU A 73 -0.93 -9.91 -2.77
C LEU A 73 -0.30 -8.79 -1.92
N VAL A 74 0.04 -7.65 -2.54
CA VAL A 74 0.57 -6.49 -1.83
C VAL A 74 -0.51 -5.83 -0.97
N ASP A 75 -1.75 -5.78 -1.43
CA ASP A 75 -2.87 -5.27 -0.63
C ASP A 75 -3.16 -6.21 0.55
N ALA A 76 -3.15 -7.52 0.33
CA ALA A 76 -3.27 -8.50 1.42
C ALA A 76 -2.14 -8.37 2.46
N LEU A 77 -0.91 -8.02 2.04
CA LEU A 77 0.19 -7.73 2.95
C LEU A 77 -0.05 -6.44 3.73
N SER A 78 -0.54 -5.39 3.08
CA SER A 78 -0.96 -4.16 3.75
C SER A 78 -2.03 -4.43 4.80
N PHE A 79 -3.03 -5.28 4.50
CA PHE A 79 -4.05 -5.67 5.47
C PHE A 79 -3.47 -6.43 6.67
N ALA A 80 -2.55 -7.37 6.43
CA ALA A 80 -1.88 -8.11 7.50
C ALA A 80 -1.10 -7.19 8.44
N ILE A 81 -0.33 -6.24 7.89
CA ILE A 81 0.45 -5.26 8.65
C ILE A 81 -0.48 -4.31 9.42
N MET A 82 -1.51 -3.80 8.77
CA MET A 82 -2.45 -2.87 9.41
C MET A 82 -3.19 -3.54 10.58
N ARG A 83 -3.65 -4.79 10.41
CA ARG A 83 -4.29 -5.57 11.49
C ARG A 83 -3.33 -5.85 12.64
N GLU A 84 -2.10 -6.24 12.35
CA GLU A 84 -1.04 -6.44 13.36
C GLU A 84 -0.77 -5.17 14.19
N LEU A 85 -0.76 -4.01 13.53
CA LEU A 85 -0.47 -2.73 14.15
C LEU A 85 -1.70 -2.01 14.74
N GLY A 86 -2.89 -2.60 14.65
CA GLY A 86 -4.15 -2.00 15.11
C GLY A 86 -4.55 -0.74 14.32
N LEU A 87 -4.13 -0.63 13.06
CA LEU A 87 -4.44 0.52 12.20
C LEU A 87 -5.76 0.31 11.48
N ARG A 88 -6.67 1.27 11.63
CA ARG A 88 -7.98 1.29 10.96
C ARG A 88 -8.06 2.28 9.81
N ARG A 89 -7.37 3.41 9.94
CA ARG A 89 -7.38 4.48 8.94
C ARG A 89 -6.29 4.28 7.90
N CYS A 90 -6.60 4.47 6.62
CA CYS A 90 -5.64 4.33 5.52
C CYS A 90 -5.72 5.50 4.55
N PHE A 91 -4.59 5.87 3.95
CA PHE A 91 -4.57 6.69 2.75
C PHE A 91 -4.47 5.75 1.54
N ALA A 92 -5.61 5.42 0.96
CA ALA A 92 -5.73 4.51 -0.17
C ALA A 92 -6.79 5.03 -1.14
N PHE A 93 -6.58 4.81 -2.43
CA PHE A 93 -7.47 5.26 -3.51
C PHE A 93 -8.31 4.13 -4.10
N ASP A 94 -8.23 2.93 -3.52
CA ASP A 94 -8.82 1.70 -4.04
C ASP A 94 -9.87 1.15 -3.07
N ASP A 95 -10.98 0.67 -3.63
CA ASP A 95 -12.15 0.13 -2.94
C ASP A 95 -11.85 -1.14 -2.13
N HIS A 96 -10.74 -1.84 -2.41
CA HIS A 96 -10.36 -3.03 -1.65
C HIS A 96 -10.13 -2.74 -0.15
N PHE A 97 -9.70 -1.53 0.22
CA PHE A 97 -9.43 -1.17 1.62
C PHE A 97 -10.73 -1.00 2.44
N PRO A 98 -11.74 -0.23 1.98
CA PRO A 98 -13.08 -0.23 2.57
C PRO A 98 -13.69 -1.63 2.72
N GLN A 99 -13.59 -2.47 1.68
CA GLN A 99 -14.14 -3.83 1.70
C GLN A 99 -13.47 -4.72 2.77
N ALA A 100 -12.19 -4.47 3.06
CA ALA A 100 -11.46 -5.18 4.11
C ALA A 100 -11.67 -4.61 5.52
N GLY A 101 -12.51 -3.57 5.66
CA GLY A 101 -12.88 -2.94 6.93
C GLY A 101 -12.00 -1.76 7.35
N PHE A 102 -11.22 -1.18 6.43
CA PHE A 102 -10.41 0.02 6.70
C PHE A 102 -11.13 1.30 6.29
N GLU A 103 -10.79 2.40 6.96
CA GLU A 103 -11.41 3.72 6.81
C GLU A 103 -10.48 4.64 6.00
N PRO A 104 -10.79 4.95 4.73
CA PRO A 104 -10.03 5.92 3.98
C PRO A 104 -10.04 7.30 4.66
N VAL A 105 -8.88 7.95 4.75
CA VAL A 105 -8.79 9.34 5.16
C VAL A 105 -8.93 10.22 3.93
N ALA A 106 -9.96 11.08 3.92
CA ALA A 106 -10.21 12.08 2.88
C ALA A 106 -9.33 13.32 3.08
#